data_AF-A0A958W3S3-F1
#
_entry.id   AF-A0A958W3S3-F1
#
_cell.length_a   1.000
_cell.length_b   1.000
_cell.length_c   1.000
_cell.angle_alpha   90.00
_cell.angle_beta   90.00
_cell.angle_gamma   90.00
#
_symmetry.space_group_name_H-M   'P 1'
#
loop_
_entity.id
_entity.type
_entity.pdbx_description
1 polymer ?
#
loop_
_entity_poly.entity_id
_entity_poly.type
_entity_poly.pdbx_seq_one_letter_code
_entity_poly.pdbx_strand_id
1 'polypeptide(L)'
;MYLILILLSSLLQDQIPLKSSDEFAFQLDYEFRTKPGGDGKPGGFAAGKLPYAEIRITPTKLSENEERVKITNNLGHRVYSRKAAINNEIVIDMGFTDDLKDHISIYSFDIVFFSKRGDTSKITLSVEEDGTVLVNGEKRGKF
;
A
#
# COMPACT_ATOMS: atom_id res chain seq x y z
N MET A 1 -14.90 19.12 -35.85
CA MET A 1 -14.13 17.99 -35.29
C MET A 1 -12.97 18.42 -34.35
N TYR A 2 -12.91 19.67 -33.88
CA TYR A 2 -11.95 20.09 -32.84
C TYR A 2 -12.60 20.26 -31.46
N LEU A 3 -13.92 20.49 -31.40
CA LEU A 3 -14.66 20.68 -30.15
C LEU A 3 -14.68 19.41 -29.26
N ILE A 4 -14.71 18.22 -29.86
CA ILE A 4 -14.73 16.93 -29.15
C ILE A 4 -13.37 16.65 -28.50
N LEU A 5 -12.27 17.06 -29.12
CA LEU A 5 -10.91 16.90 -28.57
C LEU A 5 -10.67 17.78 -27.34
N ILE A 6 -11.27 18.97 -27.26
CA ILE A 6 -11.13 19.88 -26.12
C ILE A 6 -11.93 19.38 -24.90
N LEU A 7 -13.10 18.78 -25.12
CA LEU A 7 -13.95 18.22 -24.05
C LEU A 7 -13.40 16.91 -23.46
N LEU A 8 -12.57 16.16 -24.20
CA LEU A 8 -11.93 14.95 -23.68
C LEU A 8 -10.75 15.28 -22.76
N SER A 9 -10.06 16.41 -22.98
CA SER A 9 -8.89 16.83 -22.19
C SER A 9 -9.24 17.10 -20.73
N SER A 10 -10.43 17.62 -20.44
CA SER A 10 -10.86 17.95 -19.08
C SER A 10 -11.22 16.72 -18.23
N LEU A 11 -11.52 15.57 -18.86
CA LEU A 11 -11.80 14.32 -18.15
C LEU A 11 -10.52 13.61 -17.64
N LEU A 12 -9.35 13.99 -18.15
CA LEU A 12 -8.06 13.44 -17.76
C LEU A 12 -7.40 14.19 -16.60
N GLN A 13 -8.05 15.22 -16.05
CA GLN A 13 -7.37 16.27 -15.29
C GLN A 13 -7.20 16.00 -13.77
N ASP A 14 -7.48 14.80 -13.27
CA ASP A 14 -7.43 14.54 -11.81
C ASP A 14 -6.91 13.16 -11.37
N GLN A 15 -6.16 12.46 -12.22
CA GLN A 15 -5.50 11.21 -11.81
C GLN A 15 -4.10 11.52 -11.24
N ILE A 16 -3.92 11.31 -9.94
CA ILE A 16 -2.60 11.35 -9.28
C ILE A 16 -1.68 10.35 -10.01
N PRO A 17 -0.55 10.79 -10.57
CA PRO A 17 0.33 9.90 -11.34
C PRO A 17 0.97 8.84 -10.44
N LEU A 18 1.21 7.66 -11.01
CA LEU A 18 1.92 6.59 -10.31
C LEU A 18 3.40 6.96 -10.17
N LYS A 19 3.96 6.80 -8.97
CA LYS A 19 5.38 6.98 -8.72
C LYS A 19 6.15 5.87 -9.43
N SER A 20 7.24 6.21 -10.12
CA SER A 20 7.99 5.22 -10.89
C SER A 20 8.75 4.25 -9.97
N SER A 21 8.89 3.00 -10.40
CA SER A 21 9.49 1.93 -9.59
C SER A 21 11.00 2.08 -9.37
N ASP A 22 11.67 2.96 -10.10
CA ASP A 22 13.07 3.35 -9.87
C ASP A 22 13.23 4.44 -8.80
N GLU A 23 12.13 5.03 -8.33
CA GLU A 23 12.11 6.10 -7.31
C GLU A 23 11.81 5.60 -5.89
N PHE A 24 11.60 4.30 -5.72
CA PHE A 24 11.43 3.67 -4.41
C PHE A 24 11.92 2.23 -4.43
N ALA A 25 12.39 1.76 -3.28
CA ALA A 25 12.62 0.35 -3.04
C ALA A 25 11.36 -0.28 -2.42
N PHE A 26 11.07 -1.51 -2.82
CA PHE A 26 10.01 -2.35 -2.28
C PHE A 26 10.63 -3.60 -1.65
N GLN A 27 10.18 -3.94 -0.45
CA GLN A 27 10.51 -5.19 0.21
C GLN A 27 9.25 -5.79 0.84
N LEU A 28 9.11 -7.10 0.67
CA LEU A 28 8.04 -7.90 1.25
C LEU A 28 8.68 -8.88 2.24
N ASP A 29 8.37 -8.69 3.52
CA ASP A 29 8.88 -9.51 4.61
C ASP A 29 7.77 -10.39 5.18
N TYR A 30 8.20 -11.53 5.73
CA TYR A 30 7.32 -12.50 6.36
C TYR A 30 7.83 -12.84 7.75
N GLU A 31 6.93 -12.75 8.72
CA GLU A 31 7.19 -13.18 10.08
C GLU A 31 6.11 -14.15 10.54
N PHE A 32 6.52 -15.19 11.28
CA PHE A 32 5.57 -16.10 11.90
C PHE A 32 5.12 -15.51 13.24
N ARG A 33 3.90 -14.96 13.29
CA ARG A 33 3.30 -14.34 14.47
C ARG A 33 2.15 -15.18 15.01
N THR A 34 1.89 -15.14 16.31
CA THR A 34 0.72 -15.81 16.91
C THR A 34 -0.48 -14.86 16.82
N LYS A 35 -1.61 -15.32 16.27
CA LYS A 35 -2.86 -14.53 16.24
C LYS A 35 -3.30 -14.25 17.68
N PRO A 36 -3.63 -12.99 18.05
CA PRO A 36 -4.15 -12.70 19.38
C PRO A 36 -5.40 -13.56 19.62
N GLY A 37 -5.33 -14.46 20.60
CA GLY A 37 -6.42 -15.39 20.88
C GLY A 37 -7.66 -14.64 21.35
N GLY A 38 -8.79 -14.87 20.70
CA GLY A 38 -10.10 -14.53 21.27
C GLY A 38 -10.31 -15.32 22.55
N ASP A 39 -10.60 -14.61 23.64
CA ASP A 39 -11.07 -15.07 24.95
C ASP A 39 -10.71 -16.52 25.36
N GLY A 40 -9.51 -16.68 25.93
CA GLY A 40 -9.30 -17.43 27.19
C GLY A 40 -9.88 -18.83 27.39
N LYS A 41 -10.22 -19.61 26.35
CA LYS A 41 -10.66 -21.00 26.50
C LYS A 41 -9.58 -21.98 26.03
N PRO A 42 -9.02 -22.81 26.93
CA PRO A 42 -8.05 -23.82 26.55
C PRO A 42 -8.79 -25.00 25.93
N GLY A 43 -8.90 -25.02 24.61
CA GLY A 43 -9.52 -26.14 23.89
C GLY A 43 -9.98 -25.74 22.49
N GLY A 44 -9.05 -25.75 21.54
CA GLY A 44 -9.39 -25.56 20.13
C GLY A 44 -8.16 -25.31 19.28
N PHE A 45 -7.60 -26.41 18.73
CA PHE A 45 -6.72 -26.50 17.57
C PHE A 45 -5.55 -25.49 17.47
N ALA A 46 -4.34 -26.00 17.76
CA ALA A 46 -3.03 -25.46 17.38
C ALA A 46 -2.94 -23.92 17.28
N ALA A 47 -2.61 -23.28 18.41
CA ALA A 47 -2.05 -21.93 18.44
C ALA A 47 -0.65 -21.90 17.78
N GLY A 48 -0.59 -22.28 16.50
CA GLY A 48 0.60 -22.21 15.68
C GLY A 48 0.89 -20.77 15.30
N LYS A 49 2.17 -20.44 15.11
CA LYS A 49 2.53 -19.17 14.50
C LYS A 49 2.04 -19.18 13.05
N LEU A 50 1.29 -18.16 12.65
CA LEU A 50 0.79 -17.98 11.30
C LEU A 50 1.67 -16.98 10.54
N PRO A 51 1.83 -17.15 9.22
CA PRO A 51 2.52 -16.18 8.37
C PRO A 51 1.84 -14.80 8.42
N TYR A 52 2.65 -13.79 8.68
CA TYR A 52 2.27 -12.39 8.80
C TYR A 52 3.10 -11.57 7.82
N ALA A 53 2.43 -10.77 6.99
CA ALA A 53 3.08 -9.99 5.95
C ALA A 53 3.33 -8.55 6.40
N GLU A 54 4.54 -8.07 6.12
CA GLU A 54 4.93 -6.67 6.32
C GLU A 54 5.55 -6.15 5.04
N ILE A 55 5.16 -4.95 4.62
CA ILE A 55 5.68 -4.32 3.40
C ILE A 55 6.45 -3.07 3.77
N ARG A 56 7.65 -2.95 3.22
CA ARG A 56 8.50 -1.77 3.38
C ARG A 56 8.63 -1.05 2.05
N ILE A 57 8.32 0.23 2.08
CA ILE A 57 8.52 1.16 0.97
C ILE A 57 9.56 2.19 1.41
N THR A 58 10.65 2.30 0.65
CA THR A 58 11.71 3.26 0.94
C THR A 58 11.90 4.19 -0.26
N PRO A 59 11.49 5.46 -0.18
CA PRO A 59 11.71 6.41 -1.27
C PRO A 59 13.20 6.60 -1.55
N THR A 60 13.63 6.41 -2.79
CA THR A 60 15.01 6.64 -3.23
C THR A 60 15.16 8.00 -3.92
N LYS A 61 14.06 8.51 -4.50
CA LYS A 61 13.98 9.85 -5.10
C LYS A 61 12.68 10.54 -4.67
N LEU A 62 12.79 11.84 -4.38
CA LEU A 62 11.65 12.70 -4.12
C LEU A 62 11.74 13.96 -4.97
N SER A 63 10.63 14.39 -5.58
CA SER A 63 10.54 15.68 -6.23
C SER A 63 10.34 16.81 -5.21
N GLU A 64 10.58 18.06 -5.62
CA GLU A 64 10.39 19.23 -4.76
C GLU A 64 8.94 19.40 -4.27
N ASN A 65 7.96 18.82 -4.98
CA ASN A 65 6.54 18.89 -4.61
C ASN A 65 6.08 17.70 -3.74
N GLU A 66 6.98 16.78 -3.37
CA GLU A 66 6.69 15.62 -2.51
C GLU A 66 7.16 15.86 -1.06
N GLU A 67 6.54 16.81 -0.36
CA GLU A 67 6.95 17.21 0.99
C GLU A 67 6.49 16.24 2.09
N ARG A 68 5.35 15.60 1.88
CA ARG A 68 4.67 14.74 2.84
C ARG A 68 4.21 13.46 2.17
N VAL A 69 4.03 12.44 3.00
CA VAL A 69 3.44 11.16 2.58
C VAL A 69 2.27 10.83 3.50
N LYS A 70 1.20 10.28 2.91
CA LYS A 70 0.04 9.73 3.62
C LYS A 70 -0.22 8.32 3.08
N ILE A 71 -0.64 7.41 3.94
CA ILE A 71 -1.10 6.08 3.53
C ILE A 71 -2.56 5.95 3.92
N THR A 72 -3.38 5.54 2.97
CA THR A 72 -4.79 5.25 3.16
C THR A 72 -5.03 3.79 2.78
N ASN A 73 -5.83 3.07 3.54
CA ASN A 73 -6.21 1.70 3.20
C ASN A 73 -7.45 1.63 2.29
N ASN A 74 -7.80 0.43 1.85
CA ASN A 74 -9.00 0.12 1.06
C ASN A 74 -10.33 0.58 1.70
N LEU A 75 -10.37 0.79 3.02
CA LEU A 75 -11.53 1.29 3.76
C LEU A 75 -11.56 2.83 3.85
N GLY A 76 -10.58 3.52 3.28
CA GLY A 76 -10.46 4.99 3.34
C GLY A 76 -9.85 5.52 4.64
N HIS A 77 -9.41 4.64 5.55
CA HIS A 77 -8.76 5.05 6.80
C HIS A 77 -7.30 5.42 6.55
N ARG A 78 -6.88 6.55 7.12
CA ARG A 78 -5.49 7.00 7.10
C ARG A 78 -4.71 6.27 8.19
N VAL A 79 -3.77 5.41 7.79
CA VAL A 79 -2.93 4.61 8.70
C VAL A 79 -1.56 5.25 8.96
N TYR A 80 -1.11 6.14 8.08
CA TYR A 80 0.17 6.81 8.20
C TYR A 80 0.12 8.25 7.65
N SER A 81 0.80 9.19 8.30
CA SER A 81 1.11 10.49 7.71
C SER A 81 2.32 11.15 8.36
N ARG A 82 3.35 11.41 7.57
CA ARG A 82 4.62 12.00 8.00
C ARG A 82 5.23 12.87 6.90
N LYS A 83 6.30 13.59 7.24
CA LYS A 83 7.14 14.26 6.24
C LYS A 83 7.79 13.20 5.35
N ALA A 84 7.84 13.43 4.05
CA ALA A 84 8.54 12.54 3.14
C ALA A 84 10.05 12.79 3.26
N ALA A 85 10.83 11.71 3.23
CA ALA A 85 12.28 11.76 3.25
C ALA A 85 12.85 10.59 2.44
N ILE A 86 13.92 10.85 1.70
CA ILE A 86 14.69 9.82 1.00
C ILE A 86 15.31 8.89 2.04
N ASN A 87 15.36 7.60 1.74
CA ASN A 87 15.87 6.53 2.61
C ASN A 87 15.12 6.36 3.94
N ASN A 88 13.99 7.07 4.14
CA ASN A 88 13.14 6.82 5.29
C ASN A 88 12.17 5.69 4.97
N GLU A 89 12.31 4.59 5.69
CA GLU A 89 11.47 3.42 5.55
C GLU A 89 10.04 3.70 6.00
N ILE A 90 9.09 3.29 5.17
CA ILE A 90 7.66 3.34 5.43
C ILE A 90 7.19 1.90 5.55
N VAL A 91 6.87 1.50 6.78
CA VAL A 91 6.41 0.15 7.10
C VAL A 91 4.89 0.10 7.07
N ILE A 92 4.35 -0.83 6.30
CA ILE A 92 2.93 -1.11 6.16
C ILE A 92 2.67 -2.49 6.74
N ASP A 93 1.90 -2.51 7.81
CA ASP A 93 1.44 -3.73 8.44
C ASP A 93 0.24 -4.27 7.64
N MET A 94 0.42 -5.43 7.00
CA MET A 94 -0.61 -6.05 6.14
C MET A 94 -1.48 -7.04 6.92
N GLY A 95 -0.98 -7.64 7.99
CA GLY A 95 -1.68 -8.68 8.73
C GLY A 95 -1.33 -10.11 8.31
N PHE A 96 -2.17 -11.06 8.72
CA PHE A 96 -2.01 -12.49 8.41
C PHE A 96 -2.32 -12.79 6.94
N THR A 97 -1.52 -13.63 6.30
CA THR A 97 -1.66 -13.91 4.85
C THR A 97 -2.95 -14.61 4.49
N ASP A 98 -3.51 -15.42 5.40
CA ASP A 98 -4.78 -16.09 5.16
C ASP A 98 -5.94 -15.07 5.15
N ASP A 99 -5.97 -14.15 6.11
CA ASP A 99 -6.96 -13.06 6.17
C ASP A 99 -6.83 -12.13 4.93
N LEU A 100 -5.60 -11.95 4.42
CA LEU A 100 -5.32 -11.18 3.20
C LEU A 100 -5.75 -11.88 1.91
N LYS A 101 -5.73 -13.22 1.84
CA LYS A 101 -6.25 -13.98 0.68
C LYS A 101 -7.76 -13.95 0.64
N ASP A 102 -8.38 -14.05 1.81
CA ASP A 102 -9.84 -14.03 1.94
C ASP A 102 -10.44 -12.61 1.87
N HIS A 103 -9.60 -11.57 1.70
CA HIS A 103 -9.98 -10.14 1.74
C HIS A 103 -10.79 -9.74 2.99
N ILE A 104 -10.62 -10.48 4.09
CA ILE A 104 -11.26 -10.19 5.37
C ILE A 104 -10.56 -9.02 6.06
N SER A 105 -9.24 -8.93 5.89
CA SER A 105 -8.44 -7.81 6.37
C SER A 105 -8.25 -6.74 5.29
N ILE A 106 -7.56 -5.65 5.66
CA ILE A 106 -7.12 -4.61 4.73
C ILE A 106 -6.17 -5.24 3.71
N TYR A 107 -6.57 -5.26 2.44
CA TYR A 107 -5.81 -5.90 1.35
C TYR A 107 -5.24 -4.90 0.34
N SER A 108 -5.53 -3.60 0.46
CA SER A 108 -4.93 -2.58 -0.41
C SER A 108 -4.66 -1.26 0.31
N PHE A 109 -3.64 -0.55 -0.19
CA PHE A 109 -3.16 0.72 0.34
C PHE A 109 -2.74 1.66 -0.79
N ASP A 110 -3.07 2.94 -0.62
CA ASP A 110 -2.57 4.04 -1.43
C ASP A 110 -1.54 4.83 -0.61
N ILE A 111 -0.29 4.81 -1.05
CA ILE A 111 0.79 5.64 -0.50
C ILE A 111 0.92 6.89 -1.36
N VAL A 112 0.42 8.03 -0.89
CA VAL A 112 0.36 9.27 -1.66
C VAL A 112 1.39 10.26 -1.14
N PHE A 113 2.23 10.76 -2.05
CA PHE A 113 3.15 11.87 -1.81
C PHE A 113 2.49 13.18 -2.23
N PHE A 114 2.60 14.20 -1.39
CA PHE A 114 1.87 15.46 -1.58
C PHE A 114 2.59 16.65 -0.95
N SER A 115 2.19 17.84 -1.37
CA SER A 115 2.56 19.13 -0.77
C SER A 115 1.31 19.97 -0.50
N LYS A 116 1.50 21.22 -0.09
CA LYS A 116 0.40 22.20 0.01
C LYS A 116 -0.31 22.45 -1.33
N ARG A 117 0.35 22.16 -2.45
CA ARG A 117 -0.21 22.34 -3.81
C ARG A 117 -1.14 21.21 -4.23
N GLY A 118 -1.13 20.09 -3.50
CA GLY A 118 -1.96 18.93 -3.79
C GLY A 118 -1.16 17.63 -3.82
N ASP A 119 -1.86 16.57 -4.20
CA ASP A 119 -1.31 15.24 -4.36
C ASP A 119 -0.42 15.19 -5.62
N THR A 120 0.79 14.66 -5.49
CA THR A 120 1.84 14.76 -6.51
C THR A 120 2.14 13.43 -7.16
N SER A 121 2.24 12.35 -6.38
CA SER A 121 2.41 11.00 -6.89
C SER A 121 1.81 9.99 -5.92
N LYS A 122 1.55 8.78 -6.40
CA LYS A 122 1.09 7.68 -5.55
C LYS A 122 1.75 6.35 -5.90
N ILE A 123 1.91 5.50 -4.90
CA ILE A 123 2.17 4.08 -5.06
C ILE A 123 0.90 3.36 -4.66
N THR A 124 0.39 2.48 -5.53
CA THR A 124 -0.74 1.61 -5.19
C THR A 124 -0.21 0.24 -4.81
N LEU A 125 -0.72 -0.30 -3.72
CA LEU A 125 -0.40 -1.62 -3.23
C LEU A 125 -1.70 -2.42 -3.08
N SER A 126 -1.74 -3.62 -3.63
CA SER A 126 -2.90 -4.51 -3.46
C SER A 126 -2.50 -5.97 -3.41
N VAL A 127 -3.29 -6.77 -2.72
CA VAL A 127 -3.18 -8.22 -2.68
C VAL A 127 -4.38 -8.83 -3.40
N GLU A 128 -4.12 -9.72 -4.36
CA GLU A 128 -5.16 -10.53 -5.01
C GLU A 128 -5.58 -11.71 -4.12
N GLU A 129 -6.76 -12.27 -4.34
CA GLU A 129 -7.29 -13.39 -3.55
C GLU A 129 -6.38 -14.63 -3.56
N ASP A 130 -5.54 -14.78 -4.59
CA ASP A 130 -4.58 -15.86 -4.69
C ASP A 130 -3.28 -15.62 -3.87
N GLY A 131 -3.16 -14.46 -3.22
CA GLY A 131 -1.99 -14.00 -2.45
C GLY A 131 -0.97 -13.22 -3.26
N THR A 132 -1.21 -12.92 -4.54
CA THR A 132 -0.30 -12.12 -5.37
C THR A 132 -0.26 -10.67 -4.90
N VAL A 133 0.95 -10.16 -4.67
CA VAL A 133 1.17 -8.75 -4.28
C VAL A 133 1.48 -7.93 -5.53
N LEU A 134 0.65 -6.92 -5.76
CA LEU A 134 0.77 -5.96 -6.84
C LEU A 134 1.22 -4.61 -6.30
N VAL A 135 2.21 -4.01 -6.96
CA VAL A 135 2.66 -2.64 -6.72
C VAL A 135 2.54 -1.87 -8.02
N ASN A 136 1.76 -0.79 -8.04
CA ASN A 136 1.42 -0.06 -9.26
C ASN A 136 0.81 -0.97 -10.36
N GLY A 137 0.13 -2.05 -9.96
CA GLY A 137 -0.41 -3.06 -10.87
C GLY A 137 0.61 -4.09 -11.38
N GLU A 138 1.88 -3.97 -11.02
CA GLU A 138 2.92 -4.94 -11.37
C GLU A 138 3.09 -5.99 -10.26
N LYS A 139 3.22 -7.26 -10.63
CA LYS A 139 3.51 -8.34 -9.69
C LYS A 139 4.89 -8.18 -9.06
N ARG A 140 4.93 -8.07 -7.74
CA ARG A 140 6.18 -7.95 -6.95
C ARG A 140 6.40 -9.08 -5.95
N GLY A 141 5.40 -9.93 -5.74
CA GLY A 141 5.52 -11.09 -4.85
C GLY A 141 4.25 -11.94 -4.85
N LYS A 142 4.28 -13.01 -4.08
CA LYS A 142 3.13 -13.88 -3.82
C LYS A 142 3.36 -14.66 -2.53
N PHE A 143 2.30 -14.93 -1.79
CA PHE A 143 2.28 -15.84 -0.63
C PHE A 143 1.23 -16.94 -0.78
#